data_AF-A0A523E176-F1
#
_entry.id   AF-A0A523E176-F1
#
_cell.length_a   1.000
_cell.length_b   1.000
_cell.length_c   1.000
_cell.angle_alpha   90.00
_cell.angle_beta   90.00
_cell.angle_gamma   90.00
#
_symmetry.space_group_name_H-M   'P 1'
#
loop_
_entity.id
_entity.type
_entity.pdbx_description
1 polymer ?
#
loop_
_entity_poly.entity_id
_entity_poly.type
_entity_poly.pdbx_seq_one_letter_code
_entity_poly.pdbx_strand_id
1 'polypeptide(L)'
;MTEPDIEACRACTKRVTDWFVSTLEPDGTIRDELDLIAYYHAPNLLAVTDRSVEAQRMANWLAKNALADDGDFRYQNAKGGIIQPSMQWNYINGWLVWGLGRLGRFDLTERAAGFSSVSRTKRRAGFSRRPIRNPAFVLCRTPSTWALLVRERSA
;
A
#
# COMPACT_ATOMS: atom_id res chain seq x y z
N MET A 1 35.32 -3.29 -1.93
CA MET A 1 33.92 -3.71 -1.70
C MET A 1 33.98 -5.22 -1.48
N THR A 2 33.77 -5.68 -0.25
CA THR A 2 33.80 -7.11 0.08
C THR A 2 32.62 -7.81 -0.56
N GLU A 3 32.84 -9.03 -1.04
CA GLU A 3 31.77 -9.84 -1.62
C GLU A 3 30.72 -10.15 -0.54
N PRO A 4 29.42 -10.03 -0.85
CA PRO A 4 28.38 -10.29 0.13
C PRO A 4 28.38 -11.76 0.55
N ASP A 5 28.28 -12.00 1.86
CA ASP A 5 28.09 -13.33 2.43
C ASP A 5 26.68 -13.85 2.09
N ILE A 6 26.59 -14.64 1.03
CA ILE A 6 25.33 -15.19 0.51
C ILE A 6 24.62 -16.05 1.54
N GLU A 7 25.35 -16.80 2.37
CA GLU A 7 24.74 -17.69 3.36
C GLU A 7 24.15 -16.89 4.52
N ALA A 8 24.86 -15.86 5.00
CA ALA A 8 24.31 -14.91 5.96
C ALA A 8 23.05 -14.21 5.42
N CYS A 9 23.02 -13.84 4.14
CA CYS A 9 21.84 -13.25 3.49
C CYS A 9 20.65 -14.22 3.45
N ARG A 10 20.88 -15.50 3.12
CA ARG A 10 19.83 -16.54 3.13
C ARG A 10 19.28 -16.77 4.53
N ALA A 11 20.15 -16.93 5.52
CA ALA A 11 19.75 -17.10 6.91
C ALA A 11 18.97 -15.89 7.46
N CYS A 12 19.36 -14.68 7.07
CA CYS A 12 18.62 -13.46 7.40
C CYS A 12 17.22 -13.46 6.75
N THR A 13 17.15 -13.73 5.45
CA THR A 13 15.89 -13.78 4.68
C THR A 13 14.92 -14.78 5.29
N LYS A 14 15.39 -15.99 5.64
CA LYS A 14 14.57 -17.00 6.29
C LYS A 14 14.00 -16.50 7.62
N ARG A 15 14.85 -15.94 8.50
CA ARG A 15 14.41 -15.44 9.81
C ARG A 15 13.38 -14.32 9.70
N VAL A 16 13.61 -13.35 8.82
CA VAL A 16 12.68 -12.24 8.58
C VAL A 16 11.36 -12.75 8.03
N THR A 17 11.39 -13.70 7.10
CA THR A 17 10.19 -14.29 6.53
C THR A 17 9.40 -15.09 7.56
N ASP A 18 10.07 -15.91 8.37
CA ASP A 18 9.42 -16.71 9.42
C ASP A 18 8.78 -15.80 10.47
N TRP A 19 9.48 -14.73 10.87
CA TRP A 19 8.91 -13.71 11.75
C TRP A 19 7.70 -13.04 11.10
N PHE A 20 7.79 -12.61 9.85
CA PHE A 20 6.68 -11.96 9.15
C PHE A 20 5.46 -12.88 9.02
N VAL A 21 5.65 -14.15 8.67
CA VAL A 21 4.56 -15.13 8.62
C VAL A 21 3.92 -15.32 10.00
N SER A 22 4.69 -15.24 11.09
CA SER A 22 4.16 -15.34 12.45
C SER A 22 3.26 -14.17 12.85
N THR A 23 3.31 -13.04 12.12
CA THR A 23 2.40 -11.90 12.32
C THR A 23 1.17 -11.96 11.41
N LEU A 24 1.08 -12.92 10.49
CA LEU A 24 -0.09 -13.06 9.63
C LEU A 24 -1.21 -13.81 10.34
N GLU A 25 -2.42 -13.29 10.22
CA GLU A 25 -3.63 -13.93 10.67
C GLU A 25 -4.17 -14.91 9.60
N PRO A 26 -5.03 -15.88 9.98
CA PRO A 26 -5.56 -16.88 9.05
C PRO A 26 -6.32 -16.29 7.84
N ASP A 27 -6.85 -15.07 7.97
CA ASP A 27 -7.58 -14.38 6.91
C ASP A 27 -6.68 -13.58 5.94
N GLY A 28 -5.36 -13.56 6.18
CA GLY A 28 -4.38 -12.85 5.37
C GLY A 28 -4.07 -11.42 5.83
N THR A 29 -4.63 -10.97 6.95
CA THR A 29 -4.25 -9.69 7.57
C THR A 29 -2.93 -9.79 8.33
N ILE A 30 -2.28 -8.66 8.53
CA ILE A 30 -1.13 -8.50 9.43
C ILE A 30 -1.68 -8.11 10.80
N ARG A 31 -1.28 -8.82 11.86
CA ARG A 31 -1.72 -8.55 13.22
C ARG A 31 -1.43 -7.11 13.63
N ASP A 32 -2.41 -6.50 14.30
CA ASP A 32 -2.38 -5.12 14.80
C ASP A 32 -2.17 -4.05 13.71
N GLU A 33 -2.28 -4.43 12.44
CA GLU A 33 -1.95 -3.55 11.32
C GLU A 33 -2.94 -3.67 10.16
N LEU A 34 -3.78 -2.64 10.04
CA LEU A 34 -4.78 -2.51 8.99
C LEU A 34 -4.42 -1.44 7.97
N ASP A 35 -3.30 -0.74 8.15
CA ASP A 35 -2.80 0.21 7.19
C ASP A 35 -2.24 -0.53 5.97
N LEU A 36 -2.73 -0.17 4.78
CA LEU A 36 -2.29 -0.74 3.51
C LEU A 36 -0.78 -0.56 3.27
N ILE A 37 -0.15 0.41 3.94
CA ILE A 37 1.30 0.58 3.92
C ILE A 37 2.07 -0.64 4.46
N ALA A 38 1.47 -1.45 5.32
CA ALA A 38 2.12 -2.66 5.80
C ALA A 38 2.13 -3.79 4.75
N TYR A 39 1.24 -3.70 3.76
CA TYR A 39 1.02 -4.76 2.79
C TYR A 39 1.83 -4.58 1.51
N TYR A 40 2.33 -3.39 1.18
CA TYR A 40 2.79 -3.14 -0.21
C TYR A 40 4.01 -3.97 -0.63
N HIS A 41 4.93 -4.29 0.29
CA HIS A 41 6.04 -5.21 0.01
C HIS A 41 5.72 -6.68 0.27
N ALA A 42 4.70 -6.96 1.08
CA ALA A 42 4.45 -8.29 1.62
C ALA A 42 4.21 -9.36 0.53
N PRO A 43 3.39 -9.13 -0.53
CA PRO A 43 3.25 -10.10 -1.61
C PRO A 43 4.57 -10.44 -2.29
N ASN A 44 5.48 -9.47 -2.44
CA ASN A 44 6.81 -9.72 -3.03
C ASN A 44 7.67 -10.59 -2.11
N LEU A 45 7.72 -10.27 -0.82
CA LEU A 45 8.47 -11.07 0.16
C LEU A 45 8.01 -12.52 0.14
N LEU A 46 6.70 -12.73 0.25
CA LEU A 46 6.12 -14.08 0.30
C LEU A 46 6.31 -14.84 -1.02
N ALA A 47 6.23 -14.16 -2.16
CA ALA A 47 6.44 -14.76 -3.48
C ALA A 47 7.87 -15.28 -3.69
N VAL A 48 8.89 -14.61 -3.14
CA VAL A 48 10.30 -14.98 -3.35
C VAL A 48 10.86 -15.89 -2.24
N THR A 49 10.04 -16.27 -1.26
CA THR A 49 10.44 -17.06 -0.09
C THR A 49 9.58 -18.31 0.12
N ASP A 50 8.95 -18.79 -0.95
CA ASP A 50 8.13 -20.00 -0.98
C ASP A 50 6.96 -20.02 0.03
N ARG A 51 6.44 -18.85 0.41
CA ARG A 51 5.27 -18.69 1.29
C ARG A 51 3.97 -18.52 0.50
N SER A 52 3.74 -19.46 -0.42
CA SER A 52 2.64 -19.35 -1.40
C SER A 52 1.25 -19.35 -0.77
N VAL A 53 1.02 -20.12 0.30
CA VAL A 53 -0.29 -20.20 0.97
C VAL A 53 -0.63 -18.87 1.64
N GLU A 54 0.32 -18.33 2.40
CA GLU A 54 0.23 -17.04 3.08
C GLU A 54 0.04 -15.91 2.06
N ALA A 55 0.80 -15.95 0.97
CA ALA A 55 0.70 -14.98 -0.11
C ALA A 55 -0.70 -14.95 -0.72
N GLN A 56 -1.31 -16.12 -0.95
CA GLN A 56 -2.65 -16.19 -1.53
C GLN A 56 -3.74 -15.76 -0.56
N ARG A 57 -3.60 -16.05 0.75
CA ARG A 57 -4.51 -15.52 1.78
C ARG A 57 -4.51 -13.99 1.77
N MET A 58 -3.31 -13.40 1.79
CA MET A 58 -3.16 -11.94 1.72
C MET A 58 -3.71 -11.36 0.42
N ALA A 59 -3.45 -12.00 -0.73
CA ALA A 59 -4.01 -11.56 -2.01
C ALA A 59 -5.55 -11.61 -2.00
N ASN A 60 -6.15 -12.63 -1.40
CA ASN A 60 -7.60 -12.72 -1.24
C ASN A 60 -8.15 -11.61 -0.33
N TRP A 61 -7.46 -11.30 0.77
CA TRP A 61 -7.86 -10.18 1.62
C TRP A 61 -7.77 -8.84 0.88
N LEU A 62 -6.68 -8.59 0.16
CA LEU A 62 -6.50 -7.39 -0.66
C LEU A 62 -7.60 -7.27 -1.72
N ALA A 63 -7.92 -8.36 -2.41
CA ALA A 63 -8.98 -8.40 -3.41
C ALA A 63 -10.34 -8.02 -2.84
N LYS A 64 -10.66 -8.53 -1.64
CA LYS A 64 -11.96 -8.36 -1.00
C LYS A 64 -12.12 -7.00 -0.31
N ASN A 65 -11.06 -6.50 0.32
CA ASN A 65 -11.16 -5.38 1.26
C ASN A 65 -10.43 -4.13 0.81
N ALA A 66 -9.41 -4.26 -0.05
CA ALA A 66 -8.56 -3.14 -0.45
C ALA A 66 -8.71 -2.75 -1.92
N LEU A 67 -9.01 -3.68 -2.84
CA LEU A 67 -9.15 -3.35 -4.25
C LEU A 67 -10.50 -2.72 -4.54
N ALA A 68 -10.52 -1.41 -4.75
CA ALA A 68 -11.72 -0.69 -5.12
C ALA A 68 -12.14 -0.95 -6.58
N ASP A 69 -13.39 -0.61 -6.91
CA ASP A 69 -13.95 -0.77 -8.26
C ASP A 69 -13.18 0.00 -9.33
N ASP A 70 -12.60 1.16 -8.95
CA ASP A 70 -11.76 1.96 -9.87
C ASP A 70 -10.36 1.38 -10.07
N GLY A 71 -10.02 0.24 -9.43
CA GLY A 71 -8.72 -0.41 -9.50
C GLY A 71 -7.69 0.14 -8.52
N ASP A 72 -8.07 1.10 -7.66
CA ASP A 72 -7.18 1.62 -6.63
C ASP A 72 -7.13 0.67 -5.42
N PHE A 73 -5.95 0.29 -4.93
CA PHE A 73 -5.86 -0.37 -3.64
C PHE A 73 -5.97 0.65 -2.50
N ARG A 74 -7.03 0.63 -1.70
CA ARG A 74 -7.23 1.50 -0.54
C ARG A 74 -8.07 0.77 0.50
N TYR A 75 -7.69 0.89 1.76
CA TYR A 75 -8.47 0.33 2.87
C TYR A 75 -9.09 1.48 3.66
N GLN A 76 -10.40 1.41 3.94
CA GLN A 76 -11.16 2.49 4.59
C GLN A 76 -10.94 3.87 3.93
N ASN A 77 -10.82 3.89 2.60
CA ASN A 77 -10.50 5.08 1.78
C ASN A 77 -9.12 5.72 2.04
N ALA A 78 -8.20 5.01 2.69
CA ALA A 78 -6.83 5.45 2.96
C ALA A 78 -5.78 4.51 2.35
N LYS A 79 -4.58 5.06 2.14
CA LYS A 79 -3.37 4.34 1.73
C LYS A 79 -2.37 4.16 2.86
N GLY A 80 -2.59 4.90 3.95
CA GLY A 80 -1.77 4.93 5.14
C GLY A 80 -1.29 6.30 5.56
N GLY A 81 -0.77 6.37 6.79
CA GLY A 81 -0.39 7.64 7.42
C GLY A 81 1.06 8.08 7.22
N ILE A 82 1.97 7.15 6.91
CA ILE A 82 3.41 7.37 7.16
C ILE A 82 4.16 7.95 5.95
N ILE A 83 3.82 7.57 4.72
CA ILE A 83 4.48 8.08 3.50
C ILE A 83 3.88 9.44 3.12
N GLN A 84 4.62 10.32 2.44
CA GLN A 84 4.04 11.56 1.91
C GLN A 84 2.78 11.25 1.06
N PRO A 85 1.64 11.95 1.29
CA PRO A 85 0.38 11.64 0.61
C PRO A 85 0.47 11.60 -0.92
N SER A 86 1.39 12.37 -1.50
CA SER A 86 1.61 12.43 -2.95
C SER A 86 2.28 11.18 -3.56
N MET A 87 3.03 10.41 -2.76
CA MET A 87 3.76 9.22 -3.22
C MET A 87 2.95 7.94 -2.99
N GLN A 88 2.12 7.92 -1.94
CA GLN A 88 1.38 6.75 -1.49
C GLN A 88 0.62 6.03 -2.60
N TRP A 89 -0.11 6.75 -3.46
CA TRP A 89 -1.02 6.13 -4.42
C TRP A 89 -0.32 5.29 -5.48
N ASN A 90 0.66 5.87 -6.19
CA ASN A 90 1.35 5.14 -7.25
C ASN A 90 2.37 4.15 -6.68
N TYR A 91 3.00 4.50 -5.55
CA TYR A 91 4.02 3.66 -4.95
C TYR A 91 3.40 2.37 -4.41
N ILE A 92 2.36 2.47 -3.58
CA ILE A 92 1.69 1.29 -3.01
C ILE A 92 1.05 0.44 -4.11
N ASN A 93 0.33 1.06 -5.06
CA ASN A 93 -0.26 0.30 -6.18
C ASN A 93 0.82 -0.39 -7.02
N GLY A 94 1.93 0.29 -7.33
CA GLY A 94 3.01 -0.28 -8.13
C GLY A 94 3.66 -1.49 -7.47
N TRP A 95 3.95 -1.40 -6.18
CA TRP A 95 4.52 -2.52 -5.43
C TRP A 95 3.57 -3.70 -5.27
N LEU A 96 2.29 -3.43 -4.99
CA LEU A 96 1.26 -4.46 -4.93
C LEU A 96 1.08 -5.13 -6.29
N VAL A 97 0.97 -4.37 -7.39
CA VAL A 97 0.89 -4.91 -8.75
C VAL A 97 2.09 -5.81 -9.04
N TRP A 98 3.30 -5.39 -8.69
CA TRP A 98 4.49 -6.20 -8.94
C TRP A 98 4.48 -7.51 -8.16
N GLY A 99 4.17 -7.46 -6.87
CA GLY A 99 4.14 -8.65 -6.02
C GLY A 99 3.00 -9.60 -6.37
N LEU A 100 1.80 -9.08 -6.60
CA LEU A 100 0.65 -9.88 -7.02
C LEU A 100 0.87 -10.50 -8.41
N GLY A 101 1.58 -9.82 -9.31
CA GLY A 101 1.96 -10.36 -10.61
C GLY A 101 2.89 -11.57 -10.49
N ARG A 102 3.85 -11.54 -9.55
CA ARG A 102 4.70 -12.71 -9.25
C ARG A 102 3.92 -13.90 -8.70
N LEU A 103 2.80 -13.64 -8.02
CA LEU A 103 1.88 -14.67 -7.51
C LEU A 103 0.89 -15.20 -8.56
N GLY A 104 0.91 -14.65 -9.79
CA GLY A 104 -0.03 -15.00 -10.85
C GLY A 104 -1.45 -14.44 -10.65
N ARG A 105 -1.62 -13.45 -9.77
CA ARG A 105 -2.92 -12.82 -9.47
C ARG A 105 -3.28 -11.73 -10.48
N PHE A 106 -3.37 -12.14 -11.74
CA PHE A 106 -3.65 -11.24 -12.86
C PHE A 106 -5.04 -10.60 -12.79
N ASP A 107 -5.98 -11.30 -12.14
CA ASP A 107 -7.31 -10.80 -11.77
C ASP A 107 -7.24 -9.45 -11.01
N LEU A 108 -6.21 -9.28 -10.18
CA LEU A 108 -5.99 -8.06 -9.41
C LEU A 108 -5.08 -7.08 -10.15
N THR A 109 -3.99 -7.57 -10.75
CA THR A 109 -3.00 -6.69 -11.37
C THR A 109 -3.54 -5.97 -12.60
N GLU A 110 -4.39 -6.60 -13.40
CA GLU A 110 -4.97 -5.96 -14.58
C GLU A 110 -5.88 -4.77 -14.20
N ARG A 111 -6.72 -4.96 -13.18
CA ARG A 111 -7.58 -3.89 -12.64
C ARG A 111 -6.76 -2.72 -12.10
N ALA A 112 -5.72 -3.01 -11.32
CA ALA A 112 -4.87 -1.99 -10.73
C ALA A 112 -3.91 -1.30 -11.73
N ALA A 113 -3.47 -2.01 -12.76
CA ALA A 113 -2.74 -1.42 -13.89
C ALA A 113 -3.65 -0.46 -14.67
N GLY A 114 -4.92 -0.81 -14.86
CA GLY A 114 -5.96 0.05 -15.42
C GLY A 114 -6.05 1.40 -14.71
N PHE A 115 -6.16 1.40 -13.38
CA PHE A 115 -6.16 2.62 -12.56
C PHE A 115 -4.94 3.51 -12.83
N SER A 116 -3.75 2.90 -12.87
CA SER A 116 -2.47 3.59 -13.07
C SER A 116 -2.41 4.24 -14.46
N SER A 117 -2.93 3.57 -15.48
CA SER A 117 -3.00 4.11 -16.85
C SER A 117 -3.95 5.31 -16.99
N VAL A 118 -5.13 5.27 -16.34
CA VAL A 118 -6.12 6.35 -16.35
C VAL A 118 -5.63 7.56 -15.55
N SER A 119 -4.90 7.32 -14.46
CA SER A 119 -4.26 8.36 -13.64
C SER A 119 -3.22 9.17 -14.42
N ARG A 120 -2.62 8.58 -15.46
CA ARG A 120 -1.63 9.20 -16.36
C ARG A 120 -2.27 10.10 -17.42
N THR A 121 -3.48 9.78 -17.86
CA THR A 121 -4.14 10.47 -18.99
C THR A 121 -4.78 11.80 -18.60
N LYS A 122 -5.08 12.04 -17.31
CA LYS A 122 -5.76 13.29 -16.89
C LYS A 122 -4.86 14.53 -16.86
N ARG A 123 -3.53 14.42 -17.05
CA ARG A 123 -2.63 15.59 -16.96
C ARG A 123 -1.24 15.33 -17.54
N ARG A 124 -1.09 15.32 -18.87
CA ARG A 124 0.21 15.36 -19.61
C ARG A 124 1.35 14.52 -19.01
N ALA A 125 1.53 13.28 -19.48
CA ALA A 125 2.75 12.47 -19.32
C ALA A 125 3.37 12.36 -17.90
N GLY A 126 2.59 12.61 -16.85
CA GLY A 126 2.94 12.40 -15.46
C GLY A 126 1.76 11.80 -14.71
N PHE A 127 2.03 10.99 -13.68
CA PHE A 127 0.96 10.45 -12.84
C PHE A 127 0.27 11.60 -12.08
N SER A 128 -1.05 11.74 -12.27
CA SER A 128 -1.82 12.81 -11.65
C SER A 128 -1.83 12.70 -10.13
N ARG A 129 -1.41 13.77 -9.46
CA ARG A 129 -1.74 14.05 -8.05
C ARG A 129 -3.26 14.25 -7.99
N ARG A 130 -4.04 13.30 -7.46
CA ARG A 130 -5.47 13.58 -7.19
C ARG A 130 -5.53 14.75 -6.19
N PRO A 131 -6.23 15.85 -6.49
CA PRO A 131 -6.51 16.85 -5.47
C PRO A 131 -7.47 16.22 -4.46
N ILE A 132 -7.08 16.24 -3.19
CA ILE A 132 -7.93 15.86 -2.08
C ILE A 132 -9.16 16.79 -2.13
N ARG A 133 -10.32 16.27 -2.52
CA ARG A 133 -11.59 16.97 -2.37
C ARG A 133 -12.08 16.68 -0.95
N ASN A 134 -11.66 17.51 0.01
CA ASN A 134 -12.29 17.60 1.32
C ASN A 134 -12.69 19.06 1.58
N PRO A 135 -13.97 19.42 1.69
CA PRO A 135 -14.39 20.79 1.91
C PRO A 135 -14.48 21.06 3.42
N ALA A 136 -13.36 21.22 4.13
CA ALA A 136 -13.29 21.95 5.41
C ALA A 136 -11.91 21.84 6.08
N PHE A 137 -10.85 22.38 5.48
CA PHE A 137 -9.69 22.82 6.28
C PHE A 137 -9.05 24.01 5.56
N VAL A 138 -9.42 25.21 5.96
CA VAL A 138 -8.67 26.43 5.61
C VAL A 138 -7.59 26.57 6.66
N LEU A 139 -6.38 26.13 6.33
CA LEU A 139 -5.19 26.48 7.11
C LEU A 139 -4.83 27.92 6.76
N CYS A 140 -5.23 28.86 7.62
CA CYS A 140 -4.72 30.22 7.58
C CYS A 140 -3.36 30.25 8.30
N ARG A 141 -2.35 30.82 7.64
CA ARG A 141 -0.97 30.89 8.14
C ARG A 141 -0.83 32.17 8.97
N THR A 142 -0.49 32.06 10.25
CA THR A 142 0.12 33.16 11.01
C THR A 142 1.47 32.72 11.58
N PRO A 143 2.42 33.65 11.83
CA PRO A 143 3.84 33.33 11.78
C PRO A 143 4.45 32.55 12.95
N SER A 144 3.69 32.11 13.97
CA SER A 144 4.36 31.59 15.18
C SER A 144 3.65 30.59 16.09
N THR A 145 2.45 30.06 15.79
CA THR A 145 1.90 28.94 16.60
C THR A 145 0.79 28.15 15.88
N TRP A 146 0.79 26.82 16.03
CA TRP A 146 -0.35 25.99 15.64
C TRP A 146 -1.45 26.13 16.70
N ALA A 147 -2.57 26.76 16.36
CA ALA A 147 -3.79 26.72 17.18
C ALA A 147 -4.91 26.04 16.37
N LEU A 148 -5.51 25.02 16.97
CA LEU A 148 -6.66 24.31 16.41
C LEU A 148 -7.92 25.11 16.75
N LEU A 149 -8.53 25.75 15.76
CA LEU A 149 -9.81 26.43 15.92
C LEU A 149 -10.90 25.57 15.27
N VAL A 150 -11.67 24.88 16.12
CA VAL A 150 -12.91 24.20 15.73
C VAL A 150 -13.99 25.27 15.62
N ARG A 151 -14.57 25.44 14.44
CA ARG A 151 -15.77 26.26 14.27
C ARG A 151 -16.98 25.33 14.28
N GLU A 152 -17.72 25.32 15.39
CA GLU A 152 -19.04 24.70 15.43
C GLU A 152 -19.95 25.41 14.43
N ARG A 153 -20.68 24.64 13.63
CA ARG A 153 -21.76 25.16 12.80
C ARG A 153 -23.04 25.19 13.64
N SER A 154 -23.47 26.39 14.02
CA SER A 154 -24.88 26.61 14.34
C SER A 154 -25.70 26.62 13.04
N ALA A 155 -26.96 26.18 13.18
CA ALA A 155 -27.97 25.89 12.17
C ALA A 155 -28.09 26.88 11.01
#